data_AF-A0A2E0UQC2-F1
#
_entry.id   AF-A0A2E0UQC2-F1
#
_cell.length_a   1.000
_cell.length_b   1.000
_cell.length_c   1.000
_cell.angle_alpha   90.00
_cell.angle_beta   90.00
_cell.angle_gamma   90.00
#
_symmetry.space_group_name_H-M   'P 1'
#
loop_
_entity.id
_entity.type
_entity.pdbx_description
1 polymer ?
#
loop_
_entity_poly.entity_id
_entity_poly.type
_entity_poly.pdbx_seq_one_letter_code
_entity_poly.pdbx_strand_id
1 'polypeptide(L)' 'MTGIGMMSGMIIFWIITIVLAVLLVHRLFQQRNQSADKRSPGSKPTAQQILEERYARGEINQEQFRLMQEDIKQS' A
#
# COMPACT_ATOMS: atom_id res chain seq x y z
N MET A 1 30.56 12.55 -35.27
CA MET A 1 30.38 11.71 -34.05
C MET A 1 29.98 12.59 -32.87
N THR A 2 28.76 13.13 -32.83
CA THR A 2 28.29 14.03 -31.74
C THR A 2 26.77 13.96 -31.51
N GLY A 3 26.11 12.85 -31.89
CA GLY A 3 24.64 12.72 -31.74
C GLY A 3 24.16 12.17 -30.40
N ILE A 4 25.04 11.52 -29.62
CA ILE A 4 24.64 10.75 -28.44
C ILE A 4 24.61 11.61 -27.17
N GLY A 5 25.53 12.59 -27.04
CA GLY A 5 25.64 13.43 -25.85
C GLY A 5 24.46 14.40 -25.64
N MET A 6 23.80 14.80 -26.72
CA MET A 6 22.67 15.72 -26.67
C MET A 6 21.36 14.99 -26.30
N MET A 7 21.22 13.72 -26.70
CA MET A 7 20.05 12.89 -26.36
C MET A 7 20.12 12.35 -24.92
N SER A 8 21.32 12.05 -24.42
CA SER A 8 21.52 11.57 -23.05
C SER A 8 21.16 12.62 -21.99
N GLY A 9 21.46 13.90 -22.23
CA GLY A 9 21.12 14.98 -21.29
C GLY A 9 19.61 15.10 -21.03
N MET A 10 18.81 14.92 -22.07
CA MET A 10 17.35 14.99 -21.95
C MET A 10 16.78 13.78 -21.19
N ILE A 11 17.30 12.58 -21.45
CA ILE A 11 16.90 11.36 -20.73
C ILE A 11 17.24 11.45 -19.24
N ILE A 12 18.43 11.94 -18.90
CA ILE A 12 18.85 12.11 -17.50
C ILE A 12 17.93 13.11 -16.78
N PHE A 13 17.60 14.22 -17.43
CA PHE A 13 16.65 15.21 -16.89
C PHE A 13 15.29 14.57 -16.58
N TRP A 14 14.72 13.80 -17.52
CA TRP A 14 13.46 13.08 -17.31
C TRP A 14 13.53 12.06 -16.18
N ILE A 15 14.64 11.30 -16.07
CA ILE A 15 14.83 10.34 -14.97
C ILE A 15 14.81 11.06 -13.62
N ILE A 16 15.53 12.18 -13.50
CA ILE A 16 15.57 12.98 -12.27
C ILE A 16 14.17 13.51 -11.92
N THR A 17 13.44 14.04 -12.90
CA THR A 17 12.06 14.51 -12.70
C THR A 17 11.13 13.39 -12.23
N ILE A 18 11.21 12.21 -12.84
CA ILE A 18 10.41 11.05 -12.45
C ILE A 18 10.76 10.61 -11.03
N VAL A 19 12.05 10.50 -10.70
CA VAL A 19 12.49 10.14 -9.34
C VAL A 19 11.99 11.14 -8.31
N LEU A 20 12.05 12.44 -8.61
CA LEU A 20 11.54 13.48 -7.71
C LEU A 20 10.02 13.38 -7.51
N ALA A 21 9.27 13.16 -8.60
CA ALA A 21 7.83 12.95 -8.55
C ALA A 21 7.46 11.70 -7.74
N VAL A 22 8.15 10.58 -7.98
CA VAL A 22 7.96 9.34 -7.23
C VAL A 22 8.32 9.55 -5.76
N LEU A 23 9.39 10.26 -5.42
CA LEU A 23 9.73 10.57 -4.03
C LEU A 23 8.68 11.42 -3.33
N LEU A 24 8.13 12.44 -4.00
CA LEU A 24 7.04 13.27 -3.48
C LEU A 24 5.79 12.44 -3.22
N VAL A 25 5.39 11.63 -4.20
CA VAL A 25 4.25 10.71 -4.11
C VAL A 25 4.48 9.69 -3.01
N HIS A 26 5.64 9.04 -2.99
CA HIS A 26 6.04 8.07 -1.99
C HIS A 26 6.06 8.69 -0.59
N ARG A 27 6.59 9.90 -0.41
CA ARG A 27 6.55 10.63 0.87
C ARG A 27 5.10 10.92 1.31
N LEU A 28 4.23 11.36 0.39
CA LEU A 28 2.81 11.59 0.70
C LEU A 28 2.10 10.29 1.11
N PHE A 29 2.34 9.20 0.37
CA PHE A 29 1.82 7.88 0.69
C PHE A 29 2.43 7.30 1.97
N GLN A 30 3.72 7.55 2.25
CA GLN A 30 4.37 7.17 3.51
C GLN A 30 3.82 7.96 4.68
N GLN A 31 3.44 9.22 4.50
CA GLN A 31 2.81 10.03 5.55
C GLN A 31 1.38 9.55 5.83
N ARG A 32 0.67 9.11 4.79
CA ARG A 32 -0.63 8.43 4.91
C ARG A 32 -0.49 7.04 5.55
N ASN A 33 0.56 6.30 5.19
CA ASN A 33 0.92 5.04 5.81
C ASN A 33 1.56 5.22 7.19
N GLN A 34 2.10 6.36 7.59
CA GLN A 34 2.53 6.58 8.99
C GLN A 34 1.33 6.71 9.94
N SER A 35 0.13 6.93 9.41
CA SER A 35 -1.12 6.77 10.17
C SER A 35 -1.68 5.34 10.10
N ALA A 36 -1.23 4.50 9.17
CA ALA A 36 -1.57 3.06 9.07
C ALA A 36 -0.46 2.12 9.60
N ASP A 37 0.73 2.66 9.88
CA ASP A 37 1.90 2.00 10.44
C ASP A 37 2.13 2.45 11.88
N LYS A 38 1.03 2.83 12.57
CA LYS A 38 0.82 2.31 13.91
C LYS A 38 0.54 0.82 13.81
N ARG A 39 1.58 0.07 13.44
CA ARG A 39 1.98 -1.11 14.20
C ARG A 39 2.20 -0.65 15.65
N SER A 40 1.11 -0.39 16.36
CA SER A 40 1.16 -0.51 17.81
C SER A 40 1.30 -2.01 18.06
N PRO A 41 2.31 -2.46 18.81
CA PRO A 41 2.32 -3.84 19.31
C PRO A 41 1.16 -4.12 20.28
N GLY A 42 0.22 -3.17 20.48
CA GLY A 42 -0.97 -3.29 21.31
C GLY A 42 -2.30 -2.93 20.63
N SER A 43 -2.34 -2.57 19.35
CA SER A 43 -3.63 -2.45 18.64
C SER A 43 -4.01 -3.83 18.13
N LYS A 44 -4.89 -4.49 18.89
CA LYS A 44 -5.50 -5.78 18.53
C LYS A 44 -5.84 -5.77 17.03
N PRO A 45 -5.48 -6.82 16.27
CA PRO A 45 -5.77 -6.88 14.85
C PRO A 45 -7.25 -6.55 14.64
N THR A 46 -7.53 -5.66 13.70
CA THR A 46 -8.90 -5.25 13.37
C THR A 46 -9.70 -6.52 13.09
N ALA A 47 -10.95 -6.61 13.52
CA ALA A 47 -11.78 -7.80 13.33
C ALA A 47 -11.76 -8.29 11.86
N GLN A 48 -11.63 -7.36 10.90
CA GLN A 48 -11.42 -7.66 9.48
C GLN A 48 -10.13 -8.42 9.16
N GLN A 49 -8.98 -8.02 9.75
CA GLN A 49 -7.70 -8.70 9.52
C GLN A 49 -7.71 -10.12 10.11
N ILE A 50 -8.33 -10.32 11.28
CA ILE A 50 -8.50 -11.66 11.87
C ILE A 50 -9.36 -12.53 10.96
N LEU A 51 -10.42 -11.96 10.39
CA LEU A 51 -11.33 -12.67 9.50
C LEU A 51 -10.64 -13.08 8.19
N GLU A 52 -9.87 -12.18 7.58
CA GLU A 52 -9.07 -12.46 6.38
C GLU A 52 -8.01 -13.54 6.63
N GLU A 53 -7.33 -13.50 7.78
CA GLU A 53 -6.34 -14.51 8.13
C GLU A 53 -6.96 -15.91 8.27
N ARG A 54 -8.14 -16.01 8.91
CA ARG A 54 -8.85 -17.29 9.06
C ARG A 54 -9.40 -17.81 7.74
N TYR A 55 -9.86 -16.93 6.86
CA TYR A 55 -10.29 -17.30 5.52
C TYR A 55 -9.13 -17.83 4.68
N ALA A 56 -7.97 -17.16 4.74
CA ALA A 56 -6.75 -17.60 4.06
C ALA A 56 -6.23 -18.94 4.59
N ARG A 57 -6.37 -19.19 5.89
CA ARG A 57 -6.09 -20.49 6.53
C ARG A 57 -7.13 -21.57 6.19
N GLY A 58 -8.26 -21.20 5.59
CA GLY A 58 -9.37 -22.11 5.28
C GLY A 58 -10.18 -22.55 6.50
N GLU A 59 -10.00 -21.88 7.65
CA GLU A 59 -10.73 -22.18 8.89
C GLU A 59 -12.20 -21.74 8.82
N ILE A 60 -12.50 -20.78 7.93
CA ILE A 60 -13.86 -20.30 7.66
C ILE A 60 -14.16 -20.35 6.17
N ASN A 61 -15.40 -20.69 5.84
CA ASN A 61 -15.89 -20.67 4.47
C ASN A 61 -16.29 -19.24 4.04
N GLN A 62 -16.38 -19.02 2.73
CA GLN A 62 -16.76 -17.74 2.12
C GLN A 62 -18.11 -17.20 2.64
N GLU A 63 -19.09 -18.07 2.92
CA GLU A 63 -20.38 -17.65 3.48
C GLU A 63 -20.23 -17.06 4.89
N GLN A 64 -19.43 -17.72 5.75
CA GLN A 64 -19.15 -17.24 7.10
C GLN A 64 -18.33 -15.95 7.07
N PHE A 65 -17.38 -15.85 6.14
CA PHE A 65 -16.62 -14.61 5.90
C PHE A 65 -17.54 -13.45 5.56
N ARG A 66 -18.50 -13.65 4.65
CA ARG A 66 -19.42 -12.57 4.24
C ARG A 66 -20.32 -12.10 5.38
N LEU A 67 -20.89 -13.03 6.16
CA LEU A 67 -21.74 -12.69 7.30
C LEU A 67 -20.99 -11.88 8.37
N MET A 68 -19.77 -12.30 8.70
CA MET A 68 -18.93 -11.58 9.68
C MET A 68 -18.46 -10.23 9.14
N GLN A 69 -18.19 -10.12 7.84
CA GLN A 69 -17.82 -8.85 7.21
C GLN A 69 -18.98 -7.84 7.22
N GLU A 70 -20.23 -8.31 7.06
CA GLU A 70 -21.44 -7.48 7.13
C GLU A 70 -21.70 -7.01 8.56
N ASP A 71 -21.56 -7.90 9.55
CA ASP A 71 -21.69 -7.58 10.98
C ASP A 71 -20.68 -6.49 11.41
N ILE A 72 -19.41 -6.64 11.00
CA ILE A 72 -18.36 -5.66 11.31
C ILE A 72 -18.61 -4.29 10.64
N LYS A 73 -19.27 -4.25 9.48
CA LYS A 73 -19.62 -3.00 8.80
C LYS A 73 -20.84 -2.30 9.40
N GLN A 74 -21.66 -3.03 10.15
CA GLN A 74 -22.89 -2.53 10.75
C GLN A 74 -22.68 -2.02 12.19
N SER A 75 -21.52 -2.30 12.79
CA SER A 75 -21.03 -1.75 14.07
C SER A 75 -20.29 -0.42 13.89
#